data_AF-A0A8E2EBN0-F1
#
_entry.id   AF-A0A8E2EBN0-F1
#
_cell.length_a   1.000
_cell.length_b   1.000
_cell.length_c   1.000
_cell.angle_alpha   90.00
_cell.angle_beta   90.00
_cell.angle_gamma   90.00
#
_symmetry.space_group_name_H-M   'P 1'
#
loop_
_entity.id
_entity.type
_entity.pdbx_description
1 polymer ?
#
loop_
_entity_poly.entity_id
_entity_poly.type
_entity_poly.pdbx_seq_one_letter_code
_entity_poly.pdbx_strand_id
1 'polypeptide(L)'
;MDSPPQQPFDQTKYIDNAIRAVKQKKPLPEIDFTLHTMEDGTQVSTMERVCKDVQAPAFHPPTQDQFLSPHDRTKPNLQFLKQHFYREGRLTEDQALWIIRKGTEVLRAEPNLLEMDAPITVCGDVHGQYYDLMKLFEVGGDPAETRYLFLGDYVDRGYFSIEASKCVLYLWSLKIWYPNTLWLLRGNHECRHLTDYFTFKLECKHKYSEAVYEACMESFCALPLAAIMNKQFLCIHGGLSPELHTLEDLKSIDRFREPPTHGLMCDILWADPLEEFGQEKTNDFFIHNHVRGCSYFFSYPAACAFLEKNNLLSIIRAHEAQDAGYRMYRKTRTTGFPSVMTIFSAPNYLDVYNNKAAVLKYENNVMNIRQFNCTPHPYWLPNFMDVFTWSLPFVGEKITDMLIAILNTCSKEELEDETPSSLTSGPSSPPLSSTTMDPDSTEFKRRAIKNKILAIGRLSRVFQVLREESERVTELKTASGGRLPAGTLMLGAEGIKQAIHSFEDARKVDLQNERLPPSHEEVRKSHEDSRTQALEKASKEAENDTGLATVARRISM
;
A
#
# COMPACT_ATOMS: atom_id res chain seq x y z
N MET A 1 43.52 34.19 42.98
CA MET A 1 44.14 33.00 42.37
C MET A 1 43.08 32.13 41.70
N ASP A 2 42.86 32.21 40.39
CA ASP A 2 42.68 33.40 39.54
C ASP A 2 41.92 32.91 38.30
N SER A 3 40.85 33.60 37.92
CA SER A 3 40.17 33.31 36.66
C SER A 3 41.08 33.79 35.52
N PRO A 4 41.34 32.98 34.48
CA PRO A 4 42.22 33.41 33.39
C PRO A 4 41.59 34.59 32.65
N PRO A 5 42.37 35.63 32.28
CA PRO A 5 41.85 36.78 31.57
C PRO A 5 41.40 36.36 30.16
N GLN A 6 40.18 36.75 29.78
CA GLN A 6 39.72 36.66 28.39
C GLN A 6 40.63 37.54 27.51
N GLN A 7 41.18 36.95 26.45
CA GLN A 7 41.95 37.72 25.46
C GLN A 7 41.02 38.70 24.72
N PRO A 8 41.44 39.95 24.47
CA PRO A 8 40.66 40.88 23.67
C PRO A 8 40.55 40.36 22.22
N PHE A 9 39.35 40.45 21.65
CA PHE A 9 39.08 40.04 20.27
C PHE A 9 39.80 40.99 19.31
N ASP A 10 40.82 40.49 18.60
CA ASP A 10 41.66 41.30 17.70
C ASP A 10 40.94 41.56 16.37
N GLN A 11 40.02 42.53 16.41
CA GLN A 11 39.15 42.96 15.31
C GLN A 11 39.96 43.27 14.03
N THR A 12 41.20 43.75 14.19
CA THR A 12 42.17 43.98 13.11
C THR A 12 42.47 42.70 12.31
N LYS A 13 42.73 41.57 12.99
CA LYS A 13 42.99 40.29 12.31
C LYS A 13 41.76 39.73 11.61
N TYR A 14 40.57 39.95 12.15
CA TYR A 14 39.32 39.54 11.50
C TYR A 14 39.12 40.31 10.18
N ILE A 15 39.26 41.63 10.22
CA ILE A 15 39.18 42.51 9.06
C ILE A 15 40.25 42.17 8.01
N ASP A 16 41.51 41.96 8.42
CA ASP A 16 42.59 41.65 7.47
C ASP A 16 42.43 40.25 6.84
N ASN A 17 41.92 39.27 7.59
CA ASN A 17 41.51 37.96 7.03
C ASN A 17 40.34 38.08 6.05
N ALA A 18 39.32 38.88 6.36
CA ALA A 18 38.19 39.14 5.46
C ALA A 18 38.64 39.84 4.17
N ILE A 19 39.49 40.88 4.28
CA ILE A 19 40.10 41.57 3.14
C ILE A 19 40.96 40.60 2.31
N ARG A 20 41.70 39.69 2.95
CA ARG A 20 42.49 38.66 2.26
C ARG A 20 41.61 37.64 1.53
N ALA A 21 40.48 37.23 2.11
CA ALA A 21 39.50 36.36 1.45
C ALA A 21 38.82 37.05 0.25
N VAL A 22 38.54 38.35 0.34
CA VAL A 22 37.99 39.15 -0.78
C VAL A 22 39.04 39.36 -1.89
N LYS A 23 40.31 39.62 -1.55
CA LYS A 23 41.41 39.81 -2.52
C LYS A 23 41.88 38.50 -3.15
N GLN A 24 41.83 37.38 -2.44
CA GLN A 24 42.16 36.04 -2.93
C GLN A 24 40.88 35.25 -3.24
N LYS A 25 39.92 35.89 -3.92
CA LYS A 25 38.70 35.24 -4.37
C LYS A 25 39.07 34.14 -5.36
N LYS A 26 39.11 32.88 -4.90
CA LYS A 26 39.24 31.73 -5.80
C LYS A 26 38.15 31.84 -6.87
N PRO A 27 38.46 31.57 -8.15
CA PRO A 27 37.41 31.53 -9.16
C PRO A 27 36.33 30.55 -8.69
N LEU A 28 35.06 30.90 -8.90
CA LEU A 28 33.97 29.98 -8.66
C LEU A 28 34.25 28.70 -9.48
N PRO A 29 34.17 27.50 -8.89
CA PRO A 29 34.29 26.28 -9.68
C PRO A 29 33.17 26.31 -10.73
N GLU A 30 33.56 26.16 -11.98
CA GLU A 30 32.62 26.04 -13.09
C GLU A 30 32.04 24.62 -13.04
N ILE A 31 30.99 24.47 -12.23
CA ILE A 31 30.29 23.19 -12.03
C ILE A 31 29.41 22.96 -13.26
N ASP A 32 29.81 21.99 -14.08
CA ASP A 32 28.96 21.48 -15.14
C ASP A 32 27.85 20.61 -14.55
N PHE A 33 26.66 21.20 -14.38
CA PHE A 33 25.47 20.51 -13.87
C PHE A 33 24.95 19.41 -14.81
N THR A 34 25.49 19.28 -16.03
CA THR A 34 25.16 18.17 -16.95
C THR A 34 25.91 16.87 -16.60
N LEU A 35 26.91 16.93 -15.73
CA LEU A 35 27.73 15.81 -15.27
C LEU A 35 27.71 15.69 -13.75
N HIS A 36 27.36 14.51 -13.24
CA HIS A 36 27.43 14.19 -11.81
C HIS A 36 28.50 13.13 -11.58
N THR A 37 29.45 13.41 -10.68
CA THR A 37 30.44 12.43 -10.22
C THR A 37 29.87 11.66 -9.04
N MET A 38 29.67 10.35 -9.21
CA MET A 38 29.23 9.42 -8.19
C MET A 38 30.32 9.19 -7.11
N GLU A 39 29.95 8.58 -5.98
CA GLU A 39 30.86 8.29 -4.86
C GLU A 39 32.01 7.34 -5.24
N ASP A 40 31.84 6.52 -6.27
CA ASP A 40 32.87 5.63 -6.84
C ASP A 40 33.83 6.34 -7.81
N GLY A 41 33.62 7.64 -8.07
CA GLY A 41 34.40 8.45 -9.00
C GLY A 41 33.94 8.38 -10.46
N THR A 42 32.89 7.61 -10.79
CA THR A 42 32.33 7.57 -12.14
C THR A 42 31.54 8.85 -12.47
N GLN A 43 31.66 9.35 -13.70
CA GLN A 43 30.87 10.50 -14.16
C GLN A 43 29.68 10.01 -14.99
N VAL A 44 28.48 10.43 -14.58
CA VAL A 44 27.23 10.16 -15.29
C VAL A 44 26.62 11.46 -15.80
N SER A 45 25.97 11.43 -16.97
CA SER A 45 25.20 12.58 -17.42
C SER A 45 23.89 12.69 -16.64
N THR A 46 23.55 13.89 -16.19
CA THR A 46 22.26 14.19 -15.53
C THR A 46 21.10 14.35 -16.52
N MET A 47 21.41 14.42 -17.83
CA MET A 47 20.42 14.52 -18.91
C MET A 47 20.01 13.15 -19.47
N GLU A 48 20.81 12.11 -19.24
CA GLU A 48 20.52 10.75 -19.69
C GLU A 48 20.06 9.86 -18.54
N ARG A 49 19.43 8.72 -18.89
CA ARG A 49 19.07 7.69 -17.92
C ARG A 49 20.35 7.02 -17.38
N VAL A 50 20.63 7.24 -16.10
CA VAL A 50 21.79 6.70 -15.38
C VAL A 50 21.78 5.16 -15.37
N CYS A 51 20.71 4.55 -14.85
CA CYS A 51 20.58 3.10 -14.76
C CYS A 51 20.13 2.51 -16.10
N LYS A 52 21.08 2.27 -17.03
CA LYS A 52 20.80 1.77 -18.38
C LYS A 52 20.39 0.29 -18.41
N ASP A 53 20.88 -0.53 -17.47
CA ASP A 53 20.60 -1.97 -17.41
C ASP A 53 19.18 -2.33 -16.97
N VAL A 54 18.52 -1.44 -16.20
CA VAL A 54 17.13 -1.64 -15.77
C VAL A 54 16.23 -1.54 -17.00
N GLN A 55 15.37 -2.51 -17.27
CA GLN A 55 14.46 -2.41 -18.43
C GLN A 55 13.52 -1.20 -18.30
N ALA A 56 13.26 -0.50 -19.39
CA ALA A 56 12.32 0.63 -19.41
C ALA A 56 10.87 0.14 -19.66
N PRO A 57 9.86 0.79 -19.06
CA PRO A 57 8.46 0.42 -19.22
C PRO A 57 7.97 0.65 -20.66
N ALA A 58 6.87 0.01 -21.03
CA ALA A 58 6.18 0.24 -22.30
C ALA A 58 5.36 1.54 -22.23
N PHE A 59 6.00 2.66 -22.59
CA PHE A 59 5.45 4.02 -22.51
C PHE A 59 4.17 4.28 -23.32
N HIS A 60 3.90 3.47 -24.36
CA HIS A 60 2.78 3.69 -25.27
C HIS A 60 1.70 2.62 -25.09
N PRO A 61 0.42 2.99 -24.99
CA PRO A 61 -0.69 2.03 -25.09
C PRO A 61 -0.68 1.28 -26.42
N PRO A 62 -1.20 0.04 -26.48
CA PRO A 62 -1.14 -0.77 -27.68
C PRO A 62 -2.17 -0.33 -28.71
N THR A 63 -1.78 -0.42 -29.98
CA THR A 63 -2.72 -0.22 -31.10
C THR A 63 -3.75 -1.35 -31.15
N GLN A 64 -4.90 -1.11 -31.80
CA GLN A 64 -5.98 -2.09 -31.85
C GLN A 64 -5.58 -3.42 -32.53
N ASP A 65 -4.69 -3.38 -33.52
CA ASP A 65 -4.17 -4.58 -34.19
C ASP A 65 -3.11 -5.35 -33.36
N GLN A 66 -2.46 -4.70 -32.38
CA GLN A 66 -1.62 -5.39 -31.39
C GLN A 66 -2.45 -6.00 -30.27
N PHE A 67 -3.53 -5.30 -29.88
CA PHE A 67 -4.44 -5.69 -28.81
C PHE A 67 -5.30 -6.91 -29.18
N LEU A 68 -5.85 -6.96 -30.39
CA LEU A 68 -6.65 -8.09 -30.88
C LEU A 68 -5.74 -9.24 -31.37
N SER A 69 -6.20 -10.48 -31.22
CA SER A 69 -5.47 -11.63 -31.73
C SER A 69 -5.45 -11.66 -33.26
N PRO A 70 -4.30 -11.96 -33.90
CA PRO A 70 -4.22 -12.10 -35.35
C PRO A 70 -4.98 -13.33 -35.88
N HIS A 71 -5.25 -14.32 -35.00
CA HIS A 71 -5.99 -15.53 -35.36
C HIS A 71 -7.50 -15.40 -35.13
N ASP A 72 -7.91 -14.66 -34.10
CA ASP A 72 -9.32 -14.43 -33.76
C ASP A 72 -9.51 -12.97 -33.34
N ARG A 73 -9.97 -12.13 -34.28
CA ARG A 73 -10.20 -10.70 -34.02
C ARG A 73 -11.35 -10.42 -33.03
N THR A 74 -12.07 -11.44 -32.56
CA THR A 74 -13.06 -11.29 -31.47
C THR A 74 -12.44 -11.43 -30.08
N LYS A 75 -11.15 -11.83 -29.99
CA LYS A 75 -10.44 -12.11 -28.73
C LYS A 75 -9.15 -11.27 -28.58
N PRO A 76 -8.70 -11.01 -27.34
CA PRO A 76 -7.47 -10.29 -27.08
C PRO A 76 -6.23 -11.14 -27.42
N ASN A 77 -5.10 -10.51 -27.74
CA ASN A 77 -3.83 -11.19 -27.98
C ASN A 77 -3.12 -11.51 -26.64
N LEU A 78 -3.32 -12.73 -26.12
CA LEU A 78 -2.78 -13.14 -24.81
C LEU A 78 -1.26 -13.00 -24.71
N GLN A 79 -0.51 -13.39 -25.73
CA GLN A 79 0.95 -13.34 -25.71
C GLN A 79 1.46 -11.90 -25.71
N PHE A 80 0.83 -11.02 -26.51
CA PHE A 80 1.15 -9.60 -26.49
C PHE A 80 0.78 -8.96 -25.15
N LEU A 81 -0.42 -9.20 -24.62
CA LEU A 81 -0.85 -8.67 -23.32
C LEU A 81 0.07 -9.12 -22.20
N LYS A 82 0.48 -10.40 -22.16
CA LYS A 82 1.44 -10.92 -21.20
C LYS A 82 2.75 -10.12 -21.20
N GLN A 83 3.34 -9.92 -22.38
CA GLN A 83 4.60 -9.19 -22.52
C GLN A 83 4.46 -7.69 -22.27
N HIS A 84 3.32 -7.09 -22.62
CA HIS A 84 3.02 -5.67 -22.41
C HIS A 84 2.87 -5.37 -20.92
N PHE A 85 2.08 -6.17 -20.20
CA PHE A 85 1.88 -6.03 -18.76
C PHE A 85 3.15 -6.27 -17.95
N TYR A 86 3.93 -7.30 -18.28
CA TYR A 86 5.24 -7.60 -17.69
C TYR A 86 6.27 -6.47 -17.90
N ARG A 87 6.11 -5.66 -18.95
CA ARG A 87 6.92 -4.45 -19.23
C ARG A 87 6.26 -3.17 -18.72
N GLU A 88 5.46 -3.26 -17.67
CA GLU A 88 4.74 -2.12 -17.06
C GLU A 88 3.79 -1.33 -17.98
N GLY A 89 3.46 -1.89 -19.15
CA GLY A 89 2.55 -1.29 -20.11
C GLY A 89 1.11 -1.18 -19.60
N ARG A 90 0.44 -0.09 -20.02
CA ARG A 90 -0.99 0.15 -19.77
C ARG A 90 -1.79 -0.06 -21.07
N LEU A 91 -3.05 -0.45 -20.95
CA LEU A 91 -3.98 -0.43 -22.09
C LEU A 91 -4.59 0.96 -22.27
N THR A 92 -5.30 1.18 -23.37
CA THR A 92 -6.27 2.28 -23.43
C THR A 92 -7.49 1.96 -22.55
N GLU A 93 -8.20 2.99 -22.10
CA GLU A 93 -9.41 2.83 -21.28
C GLU A 93 -10.47 1.96 -21.99
N ASP A 94 -10.72 2.20 -23.28
CA ASP A 94 -11.66 1.42 -24.08
C ASP A 94 -11.28 -0.07 -24.17
N GLN A 95 -10.01 -0.39 -24.34
CA GLN A 95 -9.50 -1.77 -24.37
C GLN A 95 -9.65 -2.47 -23.01
N ALA A 96 -9.38 -1.75 -21.91
CA ALA A 96 -9.56 -2.26 -20.56
C ALA A 96 -11.05 -2.52 -20.26
N LEU A 97 -11.93 -1.54 -20.54
CA LEU A 97 -13.38 -1.68 -20.40
C LEU A 97 -13.95 -2.80 -21.28
N TRP A 98 -13.41 -2.99 -22.49
CA TRP A 98 -13.81 -4.08 -23.39
C TRP A 98 -13.49 -5.45 -22.79
N ILE A 99 -12.28 -5.67 -22.25
CA ILE A 99 -11.91 -6.92 -21.56
C ILE A 99 -12.85 -7.17 -20.38
N ILE A 100 -13.02 -6.15 -19.52
CA ILE A 100 -13.81 -6.31 -18.29
C ILE A 100 -15.24 -6.69 -18.64
N ARG A 101 -15.92 -5.91 -19.50
CA ARG A 101 -17.31 -6.18 -19.93
C ARG A 101 -17.46 -7.54 -20.60
N LYS A 102 -16.52 -7.96 -21.47
CA LYS A 102 -16.56 -9.28 -22.11
C LYS A 102 -16.34 -10.43 -21.13
N GLY A 103 -15.49 -10.25 -20.12
CA GLY A 103 -15.39 -11.20 -19.01
C GLY A 103 -16.66 -11.23 -18.17
N THR A 104 -17.28 -10.09 -17.88
CA THR A 104 -18.57 -9.99 -17.16
C THR A 104 -19.69 -10.73 -17.89
N GLU A 105 -19.78 -10.62 -19.21
CA GLU A 105 -20.75 -11.37 -20.03
C GLU A 105 -20.62 -12.88 -19.83
N VAL A 106 -19.38 -13.41 -19.81
CA VAL A 106 -19.11 -14.83 -19.57
C VAL A 106 -19.44 -15.22 -18.12
N LEU A 107 -18.91 -14.48 -17.13
CA LEU A 107 -19.10 -14.77 -15.70
C LEU A 107 -20.59 -14.70 -15.28
N ARG A 108 -21.36 -13.78 -15.86
CA ARG A 108 -22.81 -13.63 -15.61
C ARG A 108 -23.63 -14.82 -16.11
N ALA A 109 -23.15 -15.54 -17.13
CA ALA A 109 -23.80 -16.74 -17.64
C ALA A 109 -23.51 -17.99 -16.79
N GLU A 110 -22.51 -17.96 -15.90
CA GLU A 110 -22.15 -19.09 -15.05
C GLU A 110 -23.08 -19.22 -13.82
N PRO A 111 -23.31 -20.44 -13.31
CA PRO A 111 -24.06 -20.65 -12.05
C PRO A 111 -23.25 -20.20 -10.82
N ASN A 112 -23.92 -20.03 -9.67
CA ASN A 112 -23.26 -19.72 -8.40
C ASN A 112 -22.27 -20.80 -7.95
N LEU A 113 -22.70 -22.06 -8.16
CA LEU A 113 -21.96 -23.27 -7.86
C LEU A 113 -21.53 -23.88 -9.20
N LEU A 114 -20.25 -23.71 -9.53
CA LEU A 114 -19.65 -24.34 -10.71
C LEU A 114 -19.53 -25.85 -10.49
N GLU A 115 -19.56 -26.64 -11.56
CA GLU A 115 -19.26 -28.06 -11.52
C GLU A 115 -18.19 -28.36 -12.57
N MET A 116 -17.04 -28.93 -12.17
CA MET A 116 -15.96 -29.26 -13.11
C MET A 116 -15.22 -30.55 -12.75
N ASP A 117 -14.88 -31.33 -13.78
CA ASP A 117 -14.10 -32.55 -13.67
C ASP A 117 -12.58 -32.30 -13.64
N ALA A 118 -11.85 -33.29 -13.12
CA ALA A 118 -10.39 -33.40 -13.19
C ALA A 118 -9.90 -33.78 -14.61
N PRO A 119 -8.62 -33.55 -14.98
CA PRO A 119 -7.56 -32.93 -14.17
C PRO A 119 -7.76 -31.41 -14.03
N ILE A 120 -7.26 -30.82 -12.94
CA ILE A 120 -7.36 -29.37 -12.69
C ILE A 120 -6.25 -28.85 -11.77
N THR A 121 -5.83 -27.61 -12.00
CA THR A 121 -4.95 -26.85 -11.10
C THR A 121 -5.79 -25.84 -10.30
N VAL A 122 -5.79 -25.96 -8.97
CA VAL A 122 -6.48 -25.05 -8.05
C VAL A 122 -5.47 -24.06 -7.46
N CYS A 123 -5.83 -22.78 -7.47
CA CYS A 123 -5.01 -21.65 -7.05
C CYS A 123 -5.76 -20.83 -5.99
N GLY A 124 -5.05 -20.42 -4.94
CA GLY A 124 -5.57 -19.50 -3.92
C GLY A 124 -5.31 -18.05 -4.27
N ASP A 125 -5.21 -17.23 -3.22
CA ASP A 125 -5.06 -15.77 -3.27
C ASP A 125 -3.87 -15.32 -4.12
N VAL A 126 -4.03 -14.20 -4.83
CA VAL A 126 -3.04 -13.61 -5.75
C VAL A 126 -2.64 -12.18 -5.35
N HIS A 127 -3.54 -11.41 -4.74
CA HIS A 127 -3.32 -10.04 -4.20
C HIS A 127 -2.53 -9.10 -5.13
N GLY A 128 -2.81 -9.15 -6.43
CA GLY A 128 -2.16 -8.30 -7.43
C GLY A 128 -0.69 -8.59 -7.76
N GLN A 129 -0.12 -9.70 -7.29
CA GLN A 129 1.26 -10.12 -7.59
C GLN A 129 1.39 -10.71 -9.01
N TYR A 130 1.36 -9.85 -10.04
CA TYR A 130 1.34 -10.27 -11.45
C TYR A 130 2.57 -11.09 -11.88
N TYR A 131 3.77 -10.75 -11.40
CA TYR A 131 5.00 -11.47 -11.75
C TYR A 131 4.97 -12.90 -11.20
N ASP A 132 4.43 -13.08 -9.99
CA ASP A 132 4.23 -14.40 -9.39
C ASP A 132 3.06 -15.15 -10.03
N LEU A 133 2.03 -14.46 -10.51
CA LEU A 133 0.99 -15.05 -11.36
C LEU A 133 1.58 -15.59 -12.67
N MET A 134 2.61 -14.94 -13.24
CA MET A 134 3.31 -15.51 -14.41
C MET A 134 4.10 -16.77 -14.05
N LYS A 135 4.69 -16.82 -12.85
CA LYS A 135 5.36 -18.02 -12.32
C LYS A 135 4.38 -19.15 -12.00
N LEU A 136 3.19 -18.82 -11.49
CA LEU A 136 2.10 -19.74 -11.23
C LEU A 136 1.65 -20.46 -12.51
N PHE A 137 1.57 -19.76 -13.65
CA PHE A 137 1.28 -20.41 -14.94
C PHE A 137 2.45 -21.28 -15.44
N GLU A 138 3.70 -20.90 -15.19
CA GLU A 138 4.86 -21.76 -15.52
C GLU A 138 4.86 -23.08 -14.71
N VAL A 139 4.45 -23.02 -13.43
CA VAL A 139 4.45 -24.17 -12.50
C VAL A 139 3.19 -25.02 -12.62
N GLY A 140 2.03 -24.39 -12.86
CA GLY A 140 0.75 -25.05 -13.03
C GLY A 140 0.56 -25.67 -14.42
N GLY A 141 1.09 -25.05 -15.47
CA GLY A 141 0.93 -25.47 -16.87
C GLY A 141 0.28 -24.38 -17.73
N ASP A 142 0.39 -24.49 -19.06
CA ASP A 142 -0.24 -23.49 -19.94
C ASP A 142 -1.78 -23.58 -19.85
N PRO A 143 -2.51 -22.48 -19.61
CA PRO A 143 -3.98 -22.45 -19.65
C PRO A 143 -4.61 -22.93 -20.97
N ALA A 144 -3.86 -22.98 -22.06
CA ALA A 144 -4.29 -23.57 -23.33
C ALA A 144 -4.54 -25.09 -23.22
N GLU A 145 -3.78 -25.79 -22.38
CA GLU A 145 -3.81 -27.25 -22.22
C GLU A 145 -4.28 -27.68 -20.82
N THR A 146 -4.21 -26.79 -19.83
CA THR A 146 -4.46 -27.06 -18.41
C THR A 146 -5.74 -26.39 -17.93
N ARG A 147 -6.58 -27.15 -17.21
CA ARG A 147 -7.77 -26.60 -16.52
C ARG A 147 -7.37 -25.89 -15.23
N TYR A 148 -8.00 -24.75 -14.94
CA TYR A 148 -7.66 -23.85 -13.83
C TYR A 148 -8.89 -23.44 -13.03
N LEU A 149 -8.76 -23.44 -11.70
CA LEU A 149 -9.74 -22.87 -10.77
C LEU A 149 -9.02 -21.92 -9.80
N PHE A 150 -9.35 -20.63 -9.85
CA PHE A 150 -8.90 -19.67 -8.86
C PHE A 150 -9.99 -19.46 -7.80
N LEU A 151 -9.60 -19.38 -6.53
CA LEU A 151 -10.53 -19.34 -5.40
C LEU A 151 -10.97 -17.94 -4.98
N GLY A 152 -10.24 -16.88 -5.38
CA GLY A 152 -10.58 -15.49 -5.08
C GLY A 152 -9.34 -14.60 -4.91
N ASP A 153 -9.56 -13.39 -4.43
CA ASP A 153 -8.55 -12.41 -4.01
C ASP A 153 -7.48 -12.15 -5.09
N TYR A 154 -7.96 -11.67 -6.24
CA TYR A 154 -7.14 -11.20 -7.35
C TYR A 154 -6.55 -9.81 -7.09
N VAL A 155 -7.23 -9.02 -6.25
CA VAL A 155 -6.96 -7.60 -6.00
C VAL A 155 -6.53 -7.31 -4.56
N ASP A 156 -6.22 -6.03 -4.31
CA ASP A 156 -5.89 -5.45 -3.00
C ASP A 156 -4.67 -6.06 -2.29
N ARG A 157 -4.46 -5.56 -1.06
CA ARG A 157 -3.40 -5.92 -0.11
C ARG A 157 -2.00 -5.64 -0.60
N GLY A 158 -1.81 -4.45 -1.18
CA GLY A 158 -0.45 -3.97 -1.36
C GLY A 158 -0.32 -2.50 -1.66
N TYR A 159 0.55 -1.88 -0.86
CA TYR A 159 1.52 -0.90 -1.35
C TYR A 159 2.37 -1.48 -2.51
N PHE A 160 2.44 -2.82 -2.62
CA PHE A 160 3.14 -3.59 -3.66
C PHE A 160 2.21 -4.33 -4.64
N SER A 161 0.88 -4.20 -4.55
CA SER A 161 -0.09 -4.74 -5.53
C SER A 161 -0.13 -3.87 -6.78
N ILE A 162 1.08 -3.58 -7.29
CA ILE A 162 1.40 -2.63 -8.35
C ILE A 162 0.82 -3.04 -9.71
N GLU A 163 0.12 -4.17 -9.78
CA GLU A 163 -0.41 -4.76 -11.00
C GLU A 163 -1.74 -5.49 -10.78
N ALA A 164 -2.50 -5.22 -9.70
CA ALA A 164 -3.81 -5.86 -9.50
C ALA A 164 -4.79 -5.60 -10.67
N SER A 165 -4.82 -4.38 -11.22
CA SER A 165 -5.56 -4.10 -12.46
C SER A 165 -5.09 -4.93 -13.66
N LYS A 166 -3.80 -5.31 -13.74
CA LYS A 166 -3.26 -6.18 -14.79
C LYS A 166 -3.55 -7.66 -14.52
N CYS A 167 -3.53 -8.11 -13.26
CA CYS A 167 -4.00 -9.45 -12.87
C CYS A 167 -5.46 -9.64 -13.32
N VAL A 168 -6.34 -8.69 -12.99
CA VAL A 168 -7.74 -8.68 -13.44
C VAL A 168 -7.81 -8.69 -14.97
N LEU A 169 -7.19 -7.75 -15.67
CA LEU A 169 -7.25 -7.69 -17.14
C LEU A 169 -6.69 -8.96 -17.82
N TYR A 170 -5.65 -9.57 -17.27
CA TYR A 170 -5.05 -10.79 -17.82
C TYR A 170 -5.90 -12.03 -17.54
N LEU A 171 -6.39 -12.21 -16.30
CA LEU A 171 -7.28 -13.32 -15.94
C LEU A 171 -8.62 -13.24 -16.70
N TRP A 172 -9.17 -12.04 -16.88
CA TRP A 172 -10.38 -11.84 -17.70
C TRP A 172 -10.10 -12.13 -19.17
N SER A 173 -8.94 -11.72 -19.71
CA SER A 173 -8.52 -12.08 -21.06
C SER A 173 -8.41 -13.59 -21.24
N LEU A 174 -7.85 -14.31 -20.25
CA LEU A 174 -7.83 -15.77 -20.25
C LEU A 174 -9.24 -16.37 -20.15
N LYS A 175 -10.14 -15.82 -19.32
CA LYS A 175 -11.54 -16.29 -19.21
C LYS A 175 -12.32 -16.13 -20.52
N ILE A 176 -12.06 -15.07 -21.29
CA ILE A 176 -12.62 -14.87 -22.65
C ILE A 176 -12.10 -15.92 -23.64
N TRP A 177 -10.83 -16.33 -23.52
CA TRP A 177 -10.26 -17.39 -24.36
C TRP A 177 -10.74 -18.79 -23.98
N TYR A 178 -10.80 -19.05 -22.68
CA TYR A 178 -10.91 -20.38 -22.06
C TYR A 178 -12.12 -20.50 -21.12
N PRO A 179 -13.35 -20.14 -21.54
CA PRO A 179 -14.51 -20.07 -20.64
C PRO A 179 -14.87 -21.40 -19.99
N ASN A 180 -14.56 -22.52 -20.66
CA ASN A 180 -14.89 -23.90 -20.25
C ASN A 180 -13.72 -24.67 -19.62
N THR A 181 -12.56 -24.03 -19.41
CA THR A 181 -11.38 -24.66 -18.80
C THR A 181 -10.72 -23.80 -17.72
N LEU A 182 -10.95 -22.49 -17.70
CA LEU A 182 -10.51 -21.60 -16.63
C LEU A 182 -11.72 -21.00 -15.89
N TRP A 183 -11.74 -21.14 -14.57
CA TRP A 183 -12.78 -20.65 -13.67
C TRP A 183 -12.21 -19.71 -12.61
N LEU A 184 -12.99 -18.71 -12.27
CA LEU A 184 -12.67 -17.66 -11.31
C LEU A 184 -13.80 -17.61 -10.29
N LEU A 185 -13.51 -17.87 -9.01
CA LEU A 185 -14.45 -17.63 -7.92
C LEU A 185 -14.28 -16.20 -7.37
N ARG A 186 -15.23 -15.77 -6.55
CA ARG A 186 -15.18 -14.52 -5.80
C ARG A 186 -14.46 -14.73 -4.46
N GLY A 187 -13.47 -13.89 -4.15
CA GLY A 187 -12.91 -13.74 -2.81
C GLY A 187 -13.57 -12.61 -2.02
N ASN A 188 -13.06 -12.33 -0.82
CA ASN A 188 -13.56 -11.22 -0.01
C ASN A 188 -13.11 -9.85 -0.54
N HIS A 189 -11.93 -9.78 -1.19
CA HIS A 189 -11.41 -8.54 -1.77
C HIS A 189 -12.15 -8.08 -3.04
N GLU A 190 -12.89 -8.95 -3.71
CA GLU A 190 -13.73 -8.59 -4.86
C GLU A 190 -15.05 -7.89 -4.45
N CYS A 191 -14.95 -6.79 -3.70
CA CYS A 191 -16.06 -5.92 -3.32
C CYS A 191 -15.65 -4.43 -3.20
N ARG A 192 -16.65 -3.54 -3.25
CA ARG A 192 -16.42 -2.08 -3.10
C ARG A 192 -15.80 -1.70 -1.76
N HIS A 193 -16.23 -2.36 -0.69
CA HIS A 193 -15.86 -2.01 0.68
C HIS A 193 -14.36 -2.19 0.95
N LEU A 194 -13.78 -3.30 0.49
CA LEU A 194 -12.34 -3.55 0.65
C LEU A 194 -11.53 -2.72 -0.35
N THR A 195 -11.93 -2.66 -1.62
CA THR A 195 -11.16 -1.96 -2.66
C THR A 195 -11.13 -0.44 -2.53
N ASP A 196 -12.08 0.16 -1.82
CA ASP A 196 -12.09 1.59 -1.44
C ASP A 196 -11.22 1.87 -0.19
N TYR A 197 -11.12 0.92 0.73
CA TYR A 197 -10.28 1.01 1.92
C TYR A 197 -8.79 0.76 1.62
N PHE A 198 -8.50 -0.18 0.72
CA PHE A 198 -7.17 -0.54 0.26
C PHE A 198 -6.76 0.25 -0.99
N THR A 199 -5.93 -0.34 -1.86
CA THR A 199 -5.22 0.37 -2.93
C THR A 199 -5.83 0.20 -4.31
N PHE A 200 -6.74 -0.76 -4.55
CA PHE A 200 -7.24 -1.04 -5.90
C PHE A 200 -8.03 0.13 -6.53
N LYS A 201 -8.90 0.82 -5.79
CA LYS A 201 -9.60 2.00 -6.32
C LYS A 201 -8.64 3.14 -6.67
N LEU A 202 -7.61 3.35 -5.86
CA LEU A 202 -6.55 4.32 -6.13
C LEU A 202 -5.71 3.91 -7.35
N GLU A 203 -5.39 2.63 -7.49
CA GLU A 203 -4.69 2.08 -8.66
C GLU A 203 -5.46 2.35 -9.95
N CYS A 204 -6.77 2.03 -9.98
CA CYS A 204 -7.63 2.28 -11.13
C CYS A 204 -7.65 3.77 -11.49
N LYS A 205 -7.80 4.68 -10.53
CA LYS A 205 -7.79 6.13 -10.76
C LYS A 205 -6.42 6.66 -11.24
N HIS A 206 -5.31 6.07 -10.80
CA HIS A 206 -3.97 6.48 -11.20
C HIS A 206 -3.52 5.92 -12.56
N LYS A 207 -4.00 4.73 -12.94
CA LYS A 207 -3.58 4.05 -14.18
C LYS A 207 -4.54 4.21 -15.35
N TYR A 208 -5.83 4.26 -15.06
CA TYR A 208 -6.92 4.28 -16.02
C TYR A 208 -7.92 5.38 -15.64
N SER A 209 -9.08 5.01 -15.09
CA SER A 209 -10.14 5.91 -14.68
C SER A 209 -11.02 5.29 -13.58
N GLU A 210 -11.90 6.11 -13.02
CA GLU A 210 -12.97 5.62 -12.12
C GLU A 210 -14.02 4.77 -12.87
N ALA A 211 -14.20 4.96 -14.18
CA ALA A 211 -15.10 4.12 -14.98
C ALA A 211 -14.59 2.67 -15.13
N VAL A 212 -13.26 2.47 -15.17
CA VAL A 212 -12.64 1.13 -15.13
C VAL A 212 -12.87 0.47 -13.77
N TYR A 213 -12.75 1.22 -12.67
CA TYR A 213 -13.07 0.71 -11.33
C TYR A 213 -14.53 0.25 -11.22
N GLU A 214 -15.47 1.09 -11.65
CA GLU A 214 -16.91 0.76 -11.63
C GLU A 214 -17.24 -0.47 -12.48
N ALA A 215 -16.62 -0.62 -13.66
CA ALA A 215 -16.75 -1.82 -14.49
C ALA A 215 -16.18 -3.08 -13.80
N CYS A 216 -15.06 -2.96 -13.08
CA CYS A 216 -14.54 -4.06 -12.26
C CYS A 216 -15.54 -4.46 -11.17
N MET A 217 -16.17 -3.50 -10.47
CA MET A 217 -17.16 -3.80 -9.42
C MET A 217 -18.41 -4.53 -9.97
N GLU A 218 -18.92 -4.12 -11.15
CA GLU A 218 -19.99 -4.86 -11.82
C GLU A 218 -19.54 -6.30 -12.18
N SER A 219 -18.30 -6.45 -12.64
CA SER A 219 -17.76 -7.77 -12.96
C SER A 219 -17.51 -8.65 -11.75
N PHE A 220 -17.12 -8.08 -10.61
CA PHE A 220 -16.91 -8.80 -9.36
C PHE A 220 -18.22 -9.31 -8.78
N CYS A 221 -19.32 -8.56 -8.94
CA CYS A 221 -20.66 -9.05 -8.66
C CYS A 221 -21.11 -10.23 -9.55
N ALA A 222 -20.46 -10.46 -10.70
CA ALA A 222 -20.79 -11.60 -11.56
C ALA A 222 -20.03 -12.90 -11.21
N LEU A 223 -18.93 -12.83 -10.44
CA LEU A 223 -18.10 -13.97 -10.08
C LEU A 223 -18.90 -15.05 -9.32
N PRO A 224 -18.84 -16.33 -9.73
CA PRO A 224 -19.34 -17.47 -8.97
C PRO A 224 -18.78 -17.53 -7.53
N LEU A 225 -19.54 -18.10 -6.60
CA LEU A 225 -19.19 -18.13 -5.17
C LEU A 225 -18.52 -19.43 -4.73
N ALA A 226 -18.77 -20.52 -5.45
CA ALA A 226 -18.31 -21.85 -5.09
C ALA A 226 -18.13 -22.74 -6.33
N ALA A 227 -17.39 -23.83 -6.17
CA ALA A 227 -17.26 -24.87 -7.18
C ALA A 227 -17.26 -26.28 -6.56
N ILE A 228 -17.82 -27.24 -7.29
CA ILE A 228 -17.70 -28.68 -7.00
C ILE A 228 -16.70 -29.28 -7.98
N MET A 229 -15.54 -29.65 -7.46
CA MET A 229 -14.46 -30.26 -8.24
C MET A 229 -14.54 -31.79 -8.13
N ASN A 230 -14.56 -32.46 -9.29
CA ASN A 230 -14.64 -33.92 -9.45
C ASN A 230 -15.78 -34.61 -8.68
N LYS A 231 -16.87 -33.88 -8.36
CA LYS A 231 -17.97 -34.34 -7.48
C LYS A 231 -17.53 -34.81 -6.09
N GLN A 232 -16.35 -34.37 -5.65
CA GLN A 232 -15.68 -34.82 -4.42
C GLN A 232 -15.29 -33.65 -3.51
N PHE A 233 -15.00 -32.49 -4.07
CA PHE A 233 -14.43 -31.36 -3.32
C PHE A 233 -15.32 -30.13 -3.44
N LEU A 234 -15.68 -29.53 -2.30
CA LEU A 234 -16.21 -28.17 -2.29
C LEU A 234 -15.03 -27.19 -2.31
N CYS A 235 -15.01 -26.31 -3.30
CA CYS A 235 -14.02 -25.26 -3.47
C CYS A 235 -14.68 -23.91 -3.24
N ILE A 236 -14.19 -23.13 -2.29
CA ILE A 236 -14.73 -21.83 -1.85
C ILE A 236 -13.56 -20.93 -1.41
N HIS A 237 -13.78 -19.62 -1.24
CA HIS A 237 -12.71 -18.73 -0.77
C HIS A 237 -12.45 -18.86 0.74
N GLY A 238 -13.46 -18.51 1.54
CA GLY A 238 -13.46 -18.52 2.99
C GLY A 238 -13.79 -19.90 3.55
N GLY A 239 -15.05 -20.15 3.92
CA GLY A 239 -15.39 -21.32 4.73
C GLY A 239 -16.87 -21.64 4.84
N LEU A 240 -17.20 -22.45 5.85
CA LEU A 240 -18.58 -22.86 6.12
C LEU A 240 -19.37 -21.79 6.90
N SER A 241 -20.67 -21.75 6.64
CA SER A 241 -21.65 -20.92 7.36
C SER A 241 -22.54 -21.79 8.27
N PRO A 242 -23.06 -21.28 9.39
CA PRO A 242 -24.19 -21.90 10.09
C PRO A 242 -25.45 -22.04 9.22
N GLU A 243 -25.61 -21.21 8.18
CA GLU A 243 -26.72 -21.28 7.22
C GLU A 243 -26.44 -22.27 6.07
N LEU A 244 -25.21 -22.79 5.94
CA LEU A 244 -24.82 -23.70 4.88
C LEU A 244 -25.05 -25.15 5.29
N HIS A 245 -26.10 -25.78 4.76
CA HIS A 245 -26.51 -27.13 5.11
C HIS A 245 -26.35 -28.12 3.96
N THR A 246 -26.54 -27.65 2.73
CA THR A 246 -26.56 -28.42 1.49
C THR A 246 -26.00 -27.61 0.33
N LEU A 247 -25.63 -28.28 -0.76
CA LEU A 247 -25.19 -27.60 -1.99
C LEU A 247 -26.27 -26.78 -2.70
N GLU A 248 -27.56 -27.04 -2.42
CA GLU A 248 -28.66 -26.25 -2.98
C GLU A 248 -28.75 -24.86 -2.33
N ASP A 249 -28.34 -24.72 -1.07
CA ASP A 249 -28.31 -23.42 -0.39
C ASP A 249 -27.40 -22.45 -1.15
N LEU A 250 -26.24 -22.91 -1.64
CA LEU A 250 -25.31 -22.13 -2.48
C LEU A 250 -25.93 -21.71 -3.83
N LYS A 251 -26.75 -22.57 -4.43
CA LYS A 251 -27.44 -22.29 -5.70
C LYS A 251 -28.57 -21.26 -5.53
N SER A 252 -29.14 -21.15 -4.32
CA SER A 252 -30.24 -20.22 -4.02
C SER A 252 -29.83 -18.76 -3.81
N ILE A 253 -28.54 -18.48 -3.62
CA ILE A 253 -28.02 -17.13 -3.30
C ILE A 253 -28.19 -16.18 -4.50
N ASP A 254 -28.75 -14.98 -4.29
CA ASP A 254 -28.52 -13.90 -5.25
C ASP A 254 -27.10 -13.34 -5.04
N ARG A 255 -26.20 -13.62 -5.99
CA ARG A 255 -24.81 -13.20 -5.96
C ARG A 255 -24.53 -11.85 -6.62
N PHE A 256 -25.48 -11.32 -7.41
CA PHE A 256 -25.29 -10.15 -8.29
C PHE A 256 -25.39 -8.81 -7.53
N ARG A 257 -24.67 -8.72 -6.41
CA ARG A 257 -24.69 -7.63 -5.45
C ARG A 257 -23.37 -7.54 -4.69
N GLU A 258 -23.16 -6.45 -3.96
CA GLU A 258 -22.09 -6.37 -2.98
C GLU A 258 -22.31 -7.42 -1.86
N PRO A 259 -21.24 -8.04 -1.32
CA PRO A 259 -21.36 -8.96 -0.20
C PRO A 259 -22.00 -8.24 1.01
N PRO A 260 -22.97 -8.88 1.68
CA PRO A 260 -23.55 -8.32 2.91
C PRO A 260 -22.54 -8.46 4.06
N THR A 261 -22.72 -7.69 5.14
CA THR A 261 -21.91 -7.84 6.36
C THR A 261 -22.21 -9.13 7.14
N HIS A 262 -23.37 -9.75 6.91
CA HIS A 262 -23.84 -10.96 7.59
C HIS A 262 -24.59 -11.92 6.65
N GLY A 263 -24.72 -13.18 7.07
CA GLY A 263 -25.44 -14.25 6.37
C GLY A 263 -24.57 -15.03 5.39
N LEU A 264 -25.13 -16.10 4.81
CA LEU A 264 -24.43 -17.12 4.01
C LEU A 264 -23.40 -16.58 3.00
N MET A 265 -23.74 -15.53 2.24
CA MET A 265 -22.81 -14.95 1.25
C MET A 265 -21.59 -14.25 1.87
N CYS A 266 -21.71 -13.69 3.08
CA CYS A 266 -20.56 -13.17 3.82
C CYS A 266 -19.67 -14.35 4.27
N ASP A 267 -20.30 -15.37 4.85
CA ASP A 267 -19.57 -16.48 5.47
C ASP A 267 -18.77 -17.32 4.46
N ILE A 268 -19.29 -17.56 3.26
CA ILE A 268 -18.55 -18.26 2.18
C ILE A 268 -17.24 -17.53 1.83
N LEU A 269 -17.19 -16.21 1.99
CA LEU A 269 -16.03 -15.37 1.66
C LEU A 269 -15.11 -15.10 2.87
N TRP A 270 -15.65 -15.11 4.10
CA TRP A 270 -14.95 -14.63 5.31
C TRP A 270 -14.78 -15.67 6.44
N ALA A 271 -15.39 -16.85 6.35
CA ALA A 271 -15.28 -17.85 7.40
C ALA A 271 -13.90 -18.54 7.39
N ASP A 272 -13.33 -18.76 8.57
CA ASP A 272 -12.02 -19.39 8.77
C ASP A 272 -12.16 -20.69 9.59
N PRO A 273 -11.25 -21.66 9.45
CA PRO A 273 -11.13 -22.75 10.40
C PRO A 273 -10.62 -22.25 11.76
N LEU A 274 -11.03 -22.88 12.87
CA LEU A 274 -10.47 -22.58 14.19
C LEU A 274 -8.92 -22.71 14.23
N GLU A 275 -8.27 -21.92 15.08
CA GLU A 275 -6.81 -22.02 15.26
C GLU A 275 -6.38 -23.42 15.75
N GLU A 276 -7.10 -23.96 16.74
CA GLU A 276 -6.98 -25.34 17.26
C GLU A 276 -7.83 -26.36 16.45
N PHE A 277 -8.10 -26.14 15.15
CA PHE A 277 -8.98 -27.02 14.36
C PHE A 277 -8.53 -28.49 14.37
N GLY A 278 -9.46 -29.36 14.78
CA GLY A 278 -9.23 -30.78 15.01
C GLY A 278 -8.66 -31.12 16.39
N GLN A 279 -8.43 -30.16 17.29
CA GLN A 279 -8.05 -30.35 18.70
C GLN A 279 -8.93 -29.52 19.65
N GLU A 280 -10.16 -29.24 19.23
CA GLU A 280 -11.08 -28.33 19.92
C GLU A 280 -11.44 -28.81 21.33
N LYS A 281 -11.50 -27.84 22.27
CA LYS A 281 -11.92 -28.08 23.66
C LYS A 281 -13.43 -28.05 23.84
N THR A 282 -14.16 -27.37 22.95
CA THR A 282 -15.63 -27.34 22.90
C THR A 282 -16.13 -27.99 21.62
N ASN A 283 -17.37 -28.49 21.63
CA ASN A 283 -18.01 -29.12 20.47
C ASN A 283 -18.85 -28.13 19.64
N ASP A 284 -18.60 -26.83 19.79
CA ASP A 284 -19.35 -25.81 19.07
C ASP A 284 -19.03 -25.87 17.58
N PHE A 285 -20.05 -25.80 16.73
CA PHE A 285 -19.86 -25.90 15.28
C PHE A 285 -19.32 -24.59 14.68
N PHE A 286 -19.81 -23.46 15.20
CA PHE A 286 -19.49 -22.12 14.75
C PHE A 286 -19.29 -21.20 15.96
N ILE A 287 -18.20 -20.43 15.95
CA ILE A 287 -17.84 -19.42 16.97
C ILE A 287 -17.62 -18.10 16.22
N HIS A 288 -17.97 -16.94 16.78
CA HIS A 288 -17.77 -15.67 16.06
C HIS A 288 -16.29 -15.40 15.75
N ASN A 289 -15.98 -14.99 14.51
CA ASN A 289 -14.61 -14.75 14.06
C ASN A 289 -14.11 -13.37 14.51
N HIS A 290 -13.49 -13.33 15.68
CA HIS A 290 -12.88 -12.14 16.26
C HIS A 290 -11.56 -11.70 15.57
N VAL A 291 -10.98 -12.54 14.70
CA VAL A 291 -9.84 -12.15 13.87
C VAL A 291 -10.34 -11.24 12.75
N ARG A 292 -11.38 -11.64 12.01
CA ARG A 292 -11.99 -10.88 10.91
C ARG A 292 -12.92 -9.76 11.35
N GLY A 293 -13.59 -9.91 12.51
CA GLY A 293 -14.62 -8.98 12.99
C GLY A 293 -16.01 -9.20 12.38
N CYS A 294 -16.14 -10.13 11.43
CA CYS A 294 -17.40 -10.58 10.82
C CYS A 294 -17.33 -12.09 10.59
N SER A 295 -18.44 -12.74 10.23
CA SER A 295 -18.50 -14.20 10.00
C SER A 295 -18.10 -15.03 11.25
N TYR A 296 -17.76 -16.29 11.03
CA TYR A 296 -17.55 -17.34 12.02
C TYR A 296 -16.26 -18.13 11.77
N PHE A 297 -15.66 -18.59 12.87
CA PHE A 297 -14.77 -19.74 12.86
C PHE A 297 -15.60 -21.03 12.82
N PHE A 298 -15.27 -21.95 11.92
CA PHE A 298 -15.90 -23.27 11.85
C PHE A 298 -14.96 -24.36 12.42
N SER A 299 -15.53 -25.36 13.08
CA SER A 299 -14.79 -26.44 13.74
C SER A 299 -14.69 -27.72 12.91
N TYR A 300 -13.78 -28.63 13.28
CA TYR A 300 -13.64 -29.94 12.66
C TYR A 300 -14.94 -30.78 12.70
N PRO A 301 -15.72 -30.81 13.81
CA PRO A 301 -17.05 -31.39 13.81
C PRO A 301 -18.00 -30.80 12.76
N ALA A 302 -18.03 -29.47 12.58
CA ALA A 302 -18.87 -28.81 11.58
C ALA A 302 -18.46 -29.21 10.15
N ALA A 303 -17.16 -29.22 9.87
CA ALA A 303 -16.62 -29.67 8.57
C ALA A 303 -16.97 -31.14 8.28
N CYS A 304 -16.80 -32.04 9.25
CA CYS A 304 -17.17 -33.45 9.08
C CYS A 304 -18.67 -33.64 8.85
N ALA A 305 -19.53 -32.97 9.63
CA ALA A 305 -20.98 -33.06 9.48
C ALA A 305 -21.45 -32.55 8.09
N PHE A 306 -20.85 -31.47 7.59
CA PHE A 306 -21.15 -30.96 6.25
C PHE A 306 -20.69 -31.91 5.14
N LEU A 307 -19.47 -32.46 5.24
CA LEU A 307 -18.91 -33.41 4.28
C LEU A 307 -19.73 -34.70 4.20
N GLU A 308 -20.09 -35.30 5.34
CA GLU A 308 -20.90 -36.51 5.40
C GLU A 308 -22.31 -36.28 4.84
N LYS A 309 -22.95 -35.14 5.18
CA LYS A 309 -24.29 -34.78 4.69
C LYS A 309 -24.35 -34.57 3.18
N ASN A 310 -23.28 -34.05 2.58
CA ASN A 310 -23.22 -33.74 1.14
C ASN A 310 -22.45 -34.79 0.32
N ASN A 311 -22.01 -35.90 0.95
CA ASN A 311 -21.21 -36.95 0.34
C ASN A 311 -19.93 -36.42 -0.36
N LEU A 312 -19.24 -35.49 0.31
CA LEU A 312 -18.00 -34.87 -0.16
C LEU A 312 -16.79 -35.43 0.61
N LEU A 313 -15.63 -35.37 -0.03
CA LEU A 313 -14.36 -35.87 0.50
C LEU A 313 -13.60 -34.82 1.33
N SER A 314 -13.59 -33.56 0.89
CA SER A 314 -12.87 -32.46 1.54
C SER A 314 -13.34 -31.08 1.07
N ILE A 315 -12.99 -30.04 1.83
CA ILE A 315 -13.18 -28.62 1.49
C ILE A 315 -11.81 -28.03 1.11
N ILE A 316 -11.71 -27.42 -0.07
CA ILE A 316 -10.53 -26.68 -0.52
C ILE A 316 -10.85 -25.18 -0.45
N ARG A 317 -10.00 -24.40 0.23
CA ARG A 317 -10.20 -22.97 0.46
C ARG A 317 -8.89 -22.17 0.41
N ALA A 318 -8.98 -20.84 0.45
CA ALA A 318 -7.82 -19.95 0.35
C ALA A 318 -7.76 -18.98 1.56
N HIS A 319 -7.79 -17.66 1.38
CA HIS A 319 -8.09 -16.60 2.37
C HIS A 319 -7.17 -16.46 3.61
N GLU A 320 -6.31 -17.42 3.94
CA GLU A 320 -5.32 -17.33 5.01
C GLU A 320 -3.92 -17.62 4.47
N ALA A 321 -3.02 -16.63 4.59
CA ALA A 321 -1.60 -16.79 4.28
C ALA A 321 -0.99 -17.99 5.04
N GLN A 322 -0.20 -18.81 4.32
CA GLN A 322 0.52 -19.96 4.88
C GLN A 322 2.00 -19.88 4.51
N ASP A 323 2.91 -20.11 5.47
CA ASP A 323 4.36 -20.12 5.25
C ASP A 323 4.79 -21.11 4.13
N ALA A 324 4.19 -22.30 4.11
CA ALA A 324 4.42 -23.31 3.08
C ALA A 324 3.59 -23.09 1.79
N GLY A 325 2.77 -22.05 1.70
CA GLY A 325 1.80 -21.83 0.62
C GLY A 325 0.59 -22.78 0.66
N TYR A 326 0.51 -23.69 1.63
CA TYR A 326 -0.65 -24.55 1.84
C TYR A 326 -0.72 -25.06 3.29
N ARG A 327 -1.89 -25.51 3.72
CA ARG A 327 -2.10 -26.20 5.00
C ARG A 327 -3.10 -27.35 4.86
N MET A 328 -2.71 -28.53 5.32
CA MET A 328 -3.56 -29.72 5.38
C MET A 328 -4.09 -29.89 6.81
N TYR A 329 -5.41 -29.85 6.98
CA TYR A 329 -6.03 -29.96 8.31
C TYR A 329 -6.30 -31.42 8.71
N ARG A 330 -6.87 -31.62 9.90
CA ARG A 330 -7.13 -32.95 10.47
C ARG A 330 -7.88 -33.85 9.47
N LYS A 331 -7.40 -35.09 9.34
CA LYS A 331 -8.03 -36.11 8.51
C LYS A 331 -9.38 -36.54 9.07
N THR A 332 -10.38 -36.69 8.20
CA THR A 332 -11.67 -37.31 8.55
C THR A 332 -11.47 -38.75 9.01
N ARG A 333 -12.35 -39.24 9.90
CA ARG A 333 -12.30 -40.62 10.38
C ARG A 333 -12.81 -41.64 9.35
N THR A 334 -13.69 -41.20 8.46
CA THR A 334 -14.39 -42.04 7.48
C THR A 334 -13.54 -42.33 6.24
N THR A 335 -12.86 -41.33 5.67
CA THR A 335 -12.09 -41.49 4.43
C THR A 335 -10.57 -41.45 4.65
N GLY A 336 -10.09 -41.03 5.83
CA GLY A 336 -8.66 -40.86 6.09
C GLY A 336 -8.01 -39.69 5.33
N PHE A 337 -8.83 -38.86 4.67
CA PHE A 337 -8.42 -37.72 3.88
C PHE A 337 -8.53 -36.41 4.69
N PRO A 338 -7.67 -35.39 4.48
CA PRO A 338 -7.81 -34.08 5.12
C PRO A 338 -9.22 -33.53 4.97
N SER A 339 -9.88 -33.10 6.05
CA SER A 339 -11.25 -32.55 5.96
C SER A 339 -11.29 -31.17 5.31
N VAL A 340 -10.24 -30.38 5.51
CA VAL A 340 -10.06 -29.03 4.97
C VAL A 340 -8.63 -28.89 4.45
N MET A 341 -8.47 -28.09 3.41
CA MET A 341 -7.19 -27.73 2.81
C MET A 341 -7.18 -26.23 2.52
N THR A 342 -6.19 -25.51 3.03
CA THR A 342 -5.92 -24.13 2.62
C THR A 342 -4.84 -24.13 1.55
N ILE A 343 -5.05 -23.40 0.46
CA ILE A 343 -4.07 -23.15 -0.61
C ILE A 343 -3.86 -21.63 -0.75
N PHE A 344 -2.62 -21.18 -0.81
CA PHE A 344 -2.25 -19.77 -0.86
C PHE A 344 -1.21 -19.56 -1.96
N SER A 345 -1.50 -18.68 -2.91
CA SER A 345 -0.75 -18.59 -4.17
C SER A 345 0.06 -17.30 -4.35
N ALA A 346 0.15 -16.47 -3.31
CA ALA A 346 0.97 -15.25 -3.24
C ALA A 346 2.28 -15.49 -2.45
N PRO A 347 3.45 -15.63 -3.10
CA PRO A 347 4.73 -15.87 -2.41
C PRO A 347 5.35 -14.56 -1.93
N ASN A 348 6.12 -14.58 -0.84
CA ASN A 348 6.67 -13.37 -0.20
C ASN A 348 5.62 -12.27 -0.03
N TYR A 349 4.46 -12.63 0.52
CA TYR A 349 3.32 -11.74 0.66
C TYR A 349 3.72 -10.42 1.36
N LEU A 350 3.20 -9.31 0.84
CA LEU A 350 3.52 -7.94 1.22
C LEU A 350 5.02 -7.54 1.15
N ASP A 351 5.86 -8.29 0.43
CA ASP A 351 7.33 -8.18 0.45
C ASP A 351 8.01 -8.40 1.82
N VAL A 352 7.26 -8.93 2.81
CA VAL A 352 7.69 -9.01 4.20
C VAL A 352 7.50 -10.42 4.80
N TYR A 353 6.46 -11.16 4.40
CA TYR A 353 6.16 -12.47 5.00
C TYR A 353 7.19 -13.56 4.63
N ASN A 354 7.92 -13.43 3.52
CA ASN A 354 8.90 -14.41 3.01
C ASN A 354 8.37 -15.86 2.87
N ASN A 355 7.05 -16.03 2.75
CA ASN A 355 6.40 -17.32 2.58
C ASN A 355 6.58 -17.89 1.17
N LYS A 356 6.39 -19.20 1.04
CA LYS A 356 6.17 -19.86 -0.25
C LYS A 356 4.72 -19.70 -0.69
N ALA A 357 4.51 -19.78 -2.00
CA ALA A 357 3.20 -20.03 -2.58
C ALA A 357 3.06 -21.49 -3.01
N ALA A 358 1.84 -21.96 -3.19
CA ALA A 358 1.58 -23.24 -3.82
C ALA A 358 0.35 -23.22 -4.73
N VAL A 359 0.29 -24.22 -5.62
CA VAL A 359 -0.93 -24.62 -6.35
C VAL A 359 -1.19 -26.12 -6.14
N LEU A 360 -2.45 -26.51 -6.14
CA LEU A 360 -2.89 -27.90 -6.01
C LEU A 360 -3.23 -28.45 -7.40
N LYS A 361 -2.41 -29.35 -7.91
CA LYS A 361 -2.69 -30.09 -9.16
C LYS A 361 -3.37 -31.40 -8.82
N TYR A 362 -4.62 -31.59 -9.25
CA TYR A 362 -5.34 -32.84 -9.10
C TYR A 362 -5.43 -33.56 -10.45
N GLU A 363 -4.81 -34.73 -10.55
CA GLU A 363 -4.72 -35.51 -11.79
C GLU A 363 -4.54 -37.00 -11.44
N ASN A 364 -5.14 -37.91 -12.21
CA ASN A 364 -5.02 -39.36 -12.01
C ASN A 364 -5.32 -39.84 -10.56
N ASN A 365 -6.32 -39.22 -9.92
CA ASN A 365 -6.70 -39.40 -8.51
C ASN A 365 -5.61 -39.03 -7.47
N VAL A 366 -4.55 -38.35 -7.88
CA VAL A 366 -3.47 -37.86 -7.01
C VAL A 366 -3.56 -36.34 -6.89
N MET A 367 -3.57 -35.83 -5.64
CA MET A 367 -3.32 -34.41 -5.39
C MET A 367 -1.82 -34.19 -5.22
N ASN A 368 -1.23 -33.36 -6.09
CA ASN A 368 0.16 -32.97 -6.07
C ASN A 368 0.25 -31.46 -5.80
N ILE A 369 0.93 -31.08 -4.72
CA ILE A 369 1.10 -29.68 -4.36
C ILE A 369 2.41 -29.18 -4.94
N ARG A 370 2.35 -28.16 -5.80
CA ARG A 370 3.52 -27.54 -6.40
C ARG A 370 3.79 -26.21 -5.73
N GLN A 371 4.83 -26.16 -4.91
CA GLN A 371 5.31 -24.94 -4.28
C GLN A 371 6.20 -24.12 -5.22
N PHE A 372 6.18 -22.80 -5.07
CA PHE A 372 7.07 -21.86 -5.73
C PHE A 372 7.45 -20.69 -4.81
N ASN A 373 8.56 -20.02 -5.16
CA ASN A 373 9.06 -18.83 -4.46
C ASN A 373 8.68 -17.58 -5.25
N CYS A 374 8.90 -16.40 -4.67
CA CYS A 374 8.63 -15.10 -5.28
C CYS A 374 9.54 -14.78 -6.48
N THR A 375 9.05 -13.89 -7.33
CA THR A 375 9.68 -13.40 -8.55
C THR A 375 9.97 -11.90 -8.38
N PRO A 376 11.15 -11.39 -8.79
CA PRO A 376 11.40 -9.95 -8.75
C PRO A 376 10.37 -9.17 -9.57
N HIS A 377 9.90 -8.05 -9.02
CA HIS A 377 8.98 -7.11 -9.66
C HIS A 377 9.51 -5.67 -9.57
N PRO A 378 9.00 -4.74 -10.41
CA PRO A 378 9.30 -3.32 -10.30
C PRO A 378 8.93 -2.75 -8.93
N TYR A 379 9.68 -1.74 -8.51
CA TYR A 379 9.42 -0.99 -7.29
C TYR A 379 8.50 0.19 -7.56
N TRP A 380 7.52 0.40 -6.68
CA TRP A 380 6.68 1.59 -6.65
C TRP A 380 6.71 2.23 -5.27
N LEU A 381 6.59 3.55 -5.24
CA LEU A 381 6.37 4.28 -3.99
C LEU A 381 4.95 4.00 -3.45
N PRO A 382 4.77 4.01 -2.11
CA PRO A 382 3.46 3.83 -1.48
C PRO A 382 2.37 4.72 -2.11
N ASN A 383 1.16 4.19 -2.23
CA ASN A 383 0.00 4.89 -2.80
C ASN A 383 0.21 5.44 -4.23
N PHE A 384 1.15 4.87 -5.00
CA PHE A 384 1.52 5.33 -6.34
C PHE A 384 1.99 6.79 -6.41
N MET A 385 2.58 7.31 -5.32
CA MET A 385 3.15 8.66 -5.30
C MET A 385 4.24 8.83 -6.37
N ASP A 386 4.24 9.97 -7.05
CA ASP A 386 5.34 10.34 -7.93
C ASP A 386 6.55 10.83 -7.13
N VAL A 387 7.72 10.79 -7.77
CA VAL A 387 8.99 11.14 -7.12
C VAL A 387 9.06 12.61 -6.69
N PHE A 388 8.34 13.55 -7.33
CA PHE A 388 8.32 14.94 -6.90
C PHE A 388 7.46 15.11 -5.65
N THR A 389 6.25 14.54 -5.62
CA THR A 389 5.39 14.59 -4.42
C THR A 389 6.09 13.94 -3.21
N TRP A 390 6.89 12.90 -3.44
CA TRP A 390 7.72 12.27 -2.40
C TRP A 390 8.93 13.12 -1.98
N SER A 391 9.71 13.66 -2.91
CA SER A 391 10.97 14.35 -2.59
C SER A 391 10.84 15.84 -2.24
N LEU A 392 9.80 16.52 -2.73
CA LEU A 392 9.67 17.98 -2.58
C LEU A 392 9.59 18.45 -1.11
N PRO A 393 8.93 17.74 -0.17
CA PRO A 393 9.00 18.07 1.26
C PRO A 393 10.42 18.00 1.82
N PHE A 394 11.19 16.96 1.47
CA PHE A 394 12.58 16.80 1.88
C PHE A 394 13.48 17.91 1.32
N VAL A 395 13.33 18.24 0.03
CA VAL A 395 14.08 19.33 -0.61
C VAL A 395 13.75 20.68 0.05
N GLY A 396 12.47 20.96 0.31
CA GLY A 396 12.04 22.18 0.99
C GLY A 396 12.62 22.32 2.40
N GLU A 397 12.62 21.23 3.17
CA GLU A 397 13.26 21.17 4.49
C GLU A 397 14.77 21.43 4.39
N LYS A 398 15.52 20.67 3.58
CA LYS A 398 16.99 20.76 3.55
C LYS A 398 17.50 22.07 2.98
N ILE A 399 16.80 22.67 2.01
CA ILE A 399 17.10 24.04 1.57
C ILE A 399 16.84 25.04 2.71
N THR A 400 15.78 24.85 3.51
CA THR A 400 15.51 25.76 4.62
C THR A 400 16.48 25.57 5.80
N ASP A 401 16.87 24.34 6.12
CA ASP A 401 17.94 24.04 7.08
C ASP A 401 19.26 24.71 6.66
N MET A 402 19.64 24.59 5.39
CA MET A 402 20.83 25.23 4.83
C MET A 402 20.74 26.75 4.93
N LEU A 403 19.60 27.35 4.58
CA LEU A 403 19.40 28.80 4.70
C LEU A 403 19.44 29.26 6.17
N ILE A 404 18.87 28.49 7.11
CA ILE A 404 18.94 28.76 8.55
C ILE A 404 20.38 28.66 9.04
N ALA A 405 21.14 27.65 8.62
CA ALA A 405 22.55 27.50 8.97
C ALA A 405 23.39 28.69 8.45
N ILE A 406 23.19 29.10 7.19
CA ILE A 406 23.85 30.29 6.60
C ILE A 406 23.47 31.56 7.38
N LEU A 407 22.20 31.75 7.73
CA LEU A 407 21.75 32.93 8.47
C LEU A 407 22.25 32.94 9.93
N ASN A 408 22.47 31.76 10.53
CA ASN A 408 23.04 31.62 11.86
C ASN A 408 24.56 31.83 11.91
N THR A 409 25.26 31.91 10.76
CA THR A 409 26.68 32.32 10.75
C THR A 409 26.87 33.83 10.95
N CYS A 410 25.83 34.65 10.72
CA CYS A 410 25.82 36.04 11.15
C CYS A 410 25.53 36.10 12.66
N SER A 411 26.53 36.51 13.44
CA SER A 411 26.37 36.68 14.90
C SER A 411 25.45 37.86 15.22
N LYS A 412 24.95 37.92 16.47
CA LYS A 412 24.22 39.10 16.97
C LYS A 412 25.06 40.37 16.87
N GLU A 413 26.37 40.26 17.08
CA GLU A 413 27.31 41.38 17.10
C GLU A 413 27.43 42.03 15.71
N GLU A 414 27.53 41.24 14.63
CA GLU A 414 27.52 41.76 13.25
C GLU A 414 26.18 42.42 12.83
N LEU A 415 25.08 42.09 13.52
CA LEU A 415 23.76 42.72 13.31
C LEU A 415 23.59 44.04 14.08
N GLU A 416 24.35 44.24 15.15
CA GLU A 416 24.29 45.38 16.07
C GLU A 416 25.35 46.47 15.73
N ASP A 417 26.55 46.09 15.26
CA ASP A 417 27.69 47.00 15.05
C ASP A 417 27.57 48.00 13.87
N GLU A 418 26.61 47.84 12.95
CA GLU A 418 26.31 48.89 11.94
C GLU A 418 25.25 49.90 12.42
N THR A 419 25.49 50.51 13.59
CA THR A 419 24.82 51.75 14.01
C THR A 419 25.83 52.87 14.26
N PRO A 420 26.08 53.77 13.28
CA PRO A 420 26.97 54.92 13.49
C PRO A 420 26.33 55.91 14.47
N SER A 421 26.76 55.81 15.74
CA SER A 421 26.32 56.68 16.82
C SER A 421 26.95 58.07 16.72
N SER A 422 26.19 59.07 16.28
CA SER A 422 26.56 60.49 16.40
C SER A 422 25.83 61.14 17.59
N LEU A 423 26.61 61.53 18.60
CA LEU A 423 26.18 62.12 19.87
C LEU A 423 25.67 63.56 19.74
N THR A 424 24.66 63.96 20.55
CA THR A 424 24.73 65.10 21.51
C THR A 424 23.45 65.24 22.37
N SER A 425 23.64 65.39 23.69
CA SER A 425 22.79 66.04 24.74
C SER A 425 21.28 66.32 24.51
N GLY A 426 20.43 65.85 25.45
CA GLY A 426 19.00 66.24 25.59
C GLY A 426 18.77 67.58 26.35
N PRO A 427 17.58 67.86 26.95
CA PRO A 427 16.41 66.98 27.15
C PRO A 427 15.03 67.58 26.76
N SER A 428 14.04 66.75 26.37
CA SER A 428 12.58 66.89 26.62
C SER A 428 11.75 65.89 25.78
N SER A 429 10.53 65.58 26.25
CA SER A 429 9.50 64.75 25.58
C SER A 429 8.26 65.62 25.30
N PRO A 430 7.21 65.16 24.56
CA PRO A 430 7.08 64.11 23.53
C PRO A 430 6.73 64.83 22.18
N PRO A 431 5.86 64.38 21.22
CA PRO A 431 5.15 63.11 20.99
C PRO A 431 5.19 62.59 19.51
N LEU A 432 4.18 61.79 19.17
CA LEU A 432 3.82 61.18 17.87
C LEU A 432 4.07 62.00 16.60
N SER A 433 4.65 61.34 15.59
CA SER A 433 4.12 61.42 14.22
C SER A 433 4.31 60.10 13.45
N SER A 434 3.26 59.68 12.76
CA SER A 434 3.28 58.57 11.81
C SER A 434 4.14 58.93 10.60
N THR A 435 5.29 58.28 10.42
CA THR A 435 6.09 58.43 9.20
C THR A 435 6.13 57.11 8.45
N THR A 436 5.52 57.10 7.26
CA THR A 436 5.67 56.05 6.25
C THR A 436 7.15 55.87 5.92
N MET A 437 7.72 54.70 6.18
CA MET A 437 9.11 54.44 5.85
C MET A 437 9.32 54.33 4.34
N ASP A 438 10.39 54.95 3.86
CA ASP A 438 10.81 54.94 2.46
C ASP A 438 11.14 53.50 1.99
N PRO A 439 10.53 52.97 0.90
CA PRO A 439 10.75 51.61 0.43
C PRO A 439 12.21 51.27 0.09
N ASP A 440 13.02 52.27 -0.26
CA ASP A 440 14.44 52.06 -0.59
C ASP A 440 15.37 52.10 0.64
N SER A 441 14.86 52.48 1.81
CA SER A 441 15.60 52.48 3.08
C SER A 441 16.22 51.12 3.39
N THR A 442 17.47 51.13 3.83
CA THR A 442 18.18 49.95 4.33
C THR A 442 17.44 49.30 5.49
N GLU A 443 16.75 50.09 6.32
CA GLU A 443 15.94 49.59 7.43
C GLU A 443 14.65 48.91 6.95
N PHE A 444 13.97 49.47 5.94
CA PHE A 444 12.81 48.82 5.31
C PHE A 444 13.20 47.48 4.65
N LYS A 445 14.32 47.46 3.90
CA LYS A 445 14.89 46.25 3.30
C LYS A 445 15.31 45.22 4.36
N ARG A 446 15.99 45.64 5.44
CA ARG A 446 16.37 44.78 6.59
C ARG A 446 15.13 44.19 7.28
N ARG A 447 14.06 44.98 7.46
CA ARG A 447 12.79 44.54 8.05
C ARG A 447 11.99 43.60 7.13
N ALA A 448 12.01 43.85 5.83
CA ALA A 448 11.42 42.96 4.82
C ALA A 448 12.16 41.62 4.73
N ILE A 449 13.50 41.62 4.76
CA ILE A 449 14.33 40.41 4.82
C ILE A 449 14.05 39.63 6.11
N LYS A 450 14.05 40.30 7.27
CA LYS A 450 13.71 39.68 8.57
C LYS A 450 12.31 39.06 8.58
N ASN A 451 11.31 39.74 8.01
CA ASN A 451 9.95 39.21 7.87
C ASN A 451 9.88 38.03 6.90
N LYS A 452 10.63 38.05 5.79
CA LYS A 452 10.77 36.91 4.88
C LYS A 452 11.44 35.71 5.56
N ILE A 453 12.49 35.92 6.35
CA ILE A 453 13.17 34.87 7.13
C ILE A 453 12.21 34.28 8.18
N LEU A 454 11.45 35.11 8.89
CA LEU A 454 10.45 34.63 9.85
C LEU A 454 9.28 33.90 9.17
N ALA A 455 8.88 34.31 7.97
CA ALA A 455 7.88 33.60 7.16
C ALA A 455 8.43 32.26 6.65
N ILE A 456 9.68 32.21 6.18
CA ILE A 456 10.37 30.99 5.76
C ILE A 456 10.56 30.03 6.94
N GLY A 457 10.97 30.50 8.12
CA GLY A 457 11.07 29.66 9.32
C GLY A 457 9.71 29.15 9.83
N ARG A 458 8.64 29.92 9.67
CA ARG A 458 7.26 29.46 9.94
C ARG A 458 6.81 28.42 8.91
N LEU A 459 7.06 28.66 7.62
CA LEU A 459 6.80 27.69 6.56
C LEU A 459 7.63 26.42 6.77
N SER A 460 8.90 26.51 7.17
CA SER A 460 9.76 25.38 7.50
C SER A 460 9.17 24.52 8.60
N ARG A 461 8.67 25.13 9.68
CA ARG A 461 8.00 24.39 10.76
C ARG A 461 6.67 23.81 10.31
N VAL A 462 5.91 24.50 9.47
CA VAL A 462 4.68 23.97 8.87
C VAL A 462 4.99 22.80 7.92
N PHE A 463 6.03 22.89 7.09
CA PHE A 463 6.46 21.80 6.20
C PHE A 463 7.12 20.64 6.97
N GLN A 464 7.87 20.92 8.04
CA GLN A 464 8.38 19.89 8.95
C GLN A 464 7.22 19.20 9.67
N VAL A 465 6.20 19.92 10.15
CA VAL A 465 5.01 19.30 10.75
C VAL A 465 4.19 18.56 9.70
N LEU A 466 4.00 19.10 8.49
CA LEU A 466 3.32 18.40 7.38
C LEU A 466 4.11 17.16 6.93
N ARG A 467 5.44 17.18 6.99
CA ARG A 467 6.30 16.05 6.68
C ARG A 467 6.30 15.04 7.82
N GLU A 468 6.48 15.45 9.06
CA GLU A 468 6.35 14.57 10.23
C GLU A 468 4.95 13.96 10.31
N GLU A 469 3.89 14.68 9.96
CA GLU A 469 2.54 14.12 9.85
C GLU A 469 2.37 13.25 8.60
N SER A 470 2.96 13.58 7.45
CA SER A 470 2.89 12.74 6.24
C SER A 470 3.71 11.45 6.40
N GLU A 471 4.88 11.52 7.02
CA GLU A 471 5.75 10.41 7.36
C GLU A 471 5.15 9.62 8.50
N ARG A 472 4.67 10.24 9.60
CA ARG A 472 3.90 9.50 10.62
C ARG A 472 2.63 8.88 10.05
N VAL A 473 1.90 9.51 9.13
CA VAL A 473 0.71 8.90 8.51
C VAL A 473 1.11 7.76 7.57
N THR A 474 2.23 7.87 6.86
CA THR A 474 2.72 6.78 5.98
C THR A 474 3.32 5.63 6.80
N GLU A 475 4.14 5.92 7.81
CA GLU A 475 4.74 4.97 8.74
C GLU A 475 3.73 4.37 9.72
N LEU A 476 2.70 5.10 10.21
CA LEU A 476 1.59 4.49 10.96
C LEU A 476 0.83 3.51 10.05
N LYS A 477 0.52 3.91 8.82
CA LYS A 477 -0.16 3.07 7.83
C LYS A 477 0.68 1.89 7.32
N THR A 478 2.00 1.91 7.52
CA THR A 478 2.92 0.83 7.12
C THR A 478 3.37 -0.03 8.31
N ALA A 479 3.42 0.51 9.53
CA ALA A 479 4.12 -0.10 10.66
C ALA A 479 3.46 0.08 12.03
N SER A 480 2.22 0.59 12.14
CA SER A 480 1.58 0.70 13.46
C SER A 480 0.07 0.53 13.51
N GLY A 481 -0.28 -0.73 13.77
CA GLY A 481 -1.24 -1.07 14.83
C GLY A 481 -0.84 -0.62 16.25
N GLY A 482 -0.28 0.59 16.39
CA GLY A 482 -0.30 1.37 17.63
C GLY A 482 0.98 1.53 18.46
N ARG A 483 2.12 0.86 18.19
CA ARG A 483 3.37 1.07 18.97
C ARG A 483 4.64 0.49 18.34
N LEU A 484 5.68 1.31 18.21
CA LEU A 484 7.07 0.90 17.98
C LEU A 484 7.94 1.23 19.21
N PRO A 485 8.99 0.44 19.52
CA PRO A 485 9.95 0.77 20.58
C PRO A 485 10.78 2.03 20.26
N ALA A 486 11.18 2.76 21.31
CA ALA A 486 12.02 3.94 21.15
C ALA A 486 13.43 3.56 20.63
N GLY A 487 13.84 4.15 19.51
CA GLY A 487 15.13 3.92 18.86
C GLY A 487 15.05 3.49 17.39
N THR A 488 13.94 2.84 16.98
CA THR A 488 13.78 2.30 15.62
C THR A 488 13.78 3.37 14.52
N LEU A 489 13.28 4.58 14.82
CA LEU A 489 13.25 5.72 13.89
C LEU A 489 14.63 6.20 13.41
N MET A 490 15.72 5.87 14.12
CA MET A 490 17.06 6.34 13.77
C MET A 490 17.75 5.51 12.66
N LEU A 491 17.09 4.45 12.17
CA LEU A 491 17.65 3.46 11.24
C LEU A 491 16.94 3.42 9.87
N GLY A 492 15.94 4.27 9.65
CA GLY A 492 15.19 4.35 8.39
C GLY A 492 14.56 3.01 7.95
N ALA A 493 14.38 2.84 6.64
CA ALA A 493 13.77 1.64 6.06
C ALA A 493 14.56 0.33 6.33
N GLU A 494 15.86 0.41 6.62
CA GLU A 494 16.67 -0.75 7.01
C GLU A 494 16.37 -1.20 8.45
N GLY A 495 16.11 -0.27 9.36
CA GLY A 495 15.73 -0.58 10.75
C GLY A 495 14.42 -1.36 10.86
N ILE A 496 13.49 -1.13 9.93
CA ILE A 496 12.21 -1.87 9.86
C ILE A 496 12.44 -3.29 9.32
N LYS A 497 13.31 -3.46 8.31
CA LYS A 497 13.73 -4.79 7.81
C LYS A 497 14.48 -5.63 8.87
N GLN A 498 15.12 -4.99 9.85
CA GLN A 498 15.76 -5.66 10.99
C GLN A 498 14.79 -5.99 12.14
N ALA A 499 13.55 -5.49 12.10
CA ALA A 499 12.55 -5.76 13.14
C ALA A 499 11.61 -6.93 12.80
N ILE A 500 11.44 -7.24 11.51
CA ILE A 500 10.53 -8.31 11.04
C ILE A 500 11.37 -9.40 10.36
N HIS A 501 11.72 -10.43 11.14
CA HIS A 501 12.54 -11.57 10.66
C HIS A 501 11.75 -12.88 10.50
N SER A 502 10.47 -12.93 10.91
CA SER A 502 9.66 -14.15 10.84
C SER A 502 8.27 -13.91 10.24
N PHE A 503 7.73 -14.96 9.62
CA PHE A 503 6.37 -15.02 9.10
C PHE A 503 5.32 -14.66 10.18
N GLU A 504 5.52 -15.08 11.43
CA GLU A 504 4.61 -14.77 12.53
C GLU A 504 4.60 -13.29 12.91
N ASP A 505 5.74 -12.61 12.81
CA ASP A 505 5.84 -11.19 13.17
C ASP A 505 5.22 -10.31 12.08
N ALA A 506 5.41 -10.68 10.81
CA ALA A 506 4.67 -10.10 9.68
C ALA A 506 3.15 -10.27 9.88
N ARG A 507 2.69 -11.50 10.18
CA ARG A 507 1.27 -11.81 10.44
C ARG A 507 0.68 -11.00 11.61
N LYS A 508 1.44 -10.76 12.68
CA LYS A 508 0.98 -9.97 13.85
C LYS A 508 0.78 -8.49 13.52
N VAL A 509 1.69 -7.89 12.75
CA VAL A 509 1.58 -6.48 12.31
C VAL A 509 0.36 -6.31 11.40
N ASP A 510 0.14 -7.28 10.53
CA ASP A 510 -0.81 -7.21 9.43
C ASP A 510 -2.23 -7.70 9.80
N LEU A 511 -2.40 -8.32 10.97
CA LEU A 511 -3.69 -8.81 11.51
C LEU A 511 -4.82 -7.76 11.55
N GLN A 512 -4.47 -6.47 11.59
CA GLN A 512 -5.47 -5.38 11.53
C GLN A 512 -6.05 -5.19 10.12
N ASN A 513 -5.27 -5.49 9.08
CA ASN A 513 -5.70 -5.40 7.68
C ASN A 513 -6.44 -6.67 7.22
N GLU A 514 -6.27 -7.78 7.94
CA GLU A 514 -7.03 -9.02 7.74
C GLU A 514 -8.50 -8.91 8.24
N ARG A 515 -8.87 -7.80 8.86
CA ARG A 515 -10.23 -7.49 9.34
C ARG A 515 -11.12 -6.89 8.25
N LEU A 516 -12.42 -7.10 8.38
CA LEU A 516 -13.40 -6.29 7.69
C LEU A 516 -13.18 -4.81 8.08
N PRO A 517 -12.96 -3.89 7.12
CA PRO A 517 -12.79 -2.48 7.43
C PRO A 517 -14.04 -1.90 8.12
N PRO A 518 -13.91 -0.89 8.99
CA PRO A 518 -15.05 -0.17 9.52
C PRO A 518 -15.88 0.49 8.40
N SER A 519 -17.19 0.57 8.58
CA SER A 519 -18.08 1.23 7.62
C SER A 519 -17.78 2.72 7.49
N HIS A 520 -18.15 3.33 6.36
CA HIS A 520 -17.93 4.77 6.13
C HIS A 520 -18.60 5.66 7.19
N GLU A 521 -19.69 5.21 7.82
CA GLU A 521 -20.33 5.94 8.93
C GLU A 521 -19.51 5.85 10.22
N GLU A 522 -18.99 4.67 10.56
CA GLU A 522 -18.10 4.46 11.71
C GLU A 522 -16.77 5.20 11.55
N VAL A 523 -16.21 5.20 10.34
CA VAL A 523 -15.01 5.98 9.98
C VAL A 523 -15.28 7.47 10.15
N ARG A 524 -16.39 8.01 9.62
CA ARG A 524 -16.74 9.43 9.77
C ARG A 524 -16.90 9.82 11.24
N LYS A 525 -17.61 9.00 12.01
CA LYS A 525 -17.80 9.20 13.45
C LYS A 525 -16.48 9.15 14.22
N SER A 526 -15.62 8.16 13.93
CA SER A 526 -14.29 8.05 14.54
C SER A 526 -13.39 9.25 14.21
N HIS A 527 -13.46 9.79 13.00
CA HIS A 527 -12.76 11.03 12.64
C HIS A 527 -13.35 12.26 13.34
N GLU A 528 -14.67 12.37 13.47
CA GLU A 528 -15.34 13.45 14.23
C GLU A 528 -14.96 13.40 15.72
N ASP A 529 -15.00 12.22 16.34
CA ASP A 529 -14.58 12.00 17.73
C ASP A 529 -13.08 12.31 17.93
N SER A 530 -12.22 11.80 17.04
CA SER A 530 -10.76 12.02 17.10
C SER A 530 -10.39 13.49 16.88
N ARG A 531 -11.07 14.18 15.95
CA ARG A 531 -10.89 15.63 15.73
C ARG A 531 -11.34 16.43 16.95
N THR A 532 -12.42 16.02 17.60
CA THR A 532 -12.93 16.66 18.83
C THR A 532 -11.93 16.48 19.98
N GLN A 533 -11.40 15.27 20.19
CA GLN A 533 -10.36 15.01 21.17
C GLN A 533 -9.05 15.77 20.88
N ALA A 534 -8.65 15.88 19.62
CA ALA A 534 -7.47 16.65 19.21
C ALA A 534 -7.67 18.16 19.47
N LEU A 535 -8.86 18.70 19.21
CA LEU A 535 -9.22 20.09 19.51
C LEU A 535 -9.24 20.35 21.03
N GLU A 536 -9.83 19.44 21.83
CA GLU A 536 -9.78 19.54 23.29
C GLU A 536 -8.35 19.49 23.84
N LYS A 537 -7.51 18.59 23.30
CA LYS A 537 -6.11 18.47 23.70
C LYS A 537 -5.33 19.75 23.34
N ALA A 538 -5.49 20.26 22.12
CA ALA A 538 -4.88 21.52 21.69
C ALA A 538 -5.35 22.72 22.53
N SER A 539 -6.63 22.76 22.94
CA SER A 539 -7.14 23.80 23.86
C SER A 539 -6.47 23.70 25.23
N LYS A 540 -6.39 22.50 25.82
CA LYS A 540 -5.74 22.24 27.11
C LYS A 540 -4.23 22.52 27.07
N GLU A 541 -3.57 22.25 25.94
CA GLU A 541 -2.14 22.58 25.75
C GLU A 541 -1.93 24.10 25.59
N ALA A 542 -2.81 24.79 24.86
CA ALA A 542 -2.76 26.25 24.71
C ALA A 542 -3.08 27.01 26.01
N GLU A 543 -4.00 26.49 26.84
CA GLU A 543 -4.32 27.05 28.18
C GLU A 543 -3.16 26.89 29.18
N ASN A 544 -2.36 25.83 29.03
CA ASN A 544 -1.21 25.55 29.89
C ASN A 544 0.13 26.07 29.33
N ASP A 545 0.16 26.63 28.12
CA ASP A 545 1.37 27.22 27.53
C ASP A 545 1.71 28.55 28.23
N THR A 546 2.59 28.45 29.23
CA THR A 546 3.15 29.59 29.96
C THR A 546 3.82 30.64 29.06
N GLY A 547 4.34 30.26 27.89
CA GLY A 547 4.88 31.19 26.90
C GLY A 547 3.78 32.03 26.25
N LEU A 548 2.68 31.39 25.82
CA LEU A 548 1.52 32.07 25.24
C LEU A 548 0.84 32.99 26.27
N ALA A 549 0.67 32.54 27.51
CA ALA A 549 0.13 33.35 28.61
C ALA A 549 1.03 34.57 28.94
N THR A 550 2.36 34.42 28.83
CA THR A 550 3.32 35.52 29.04
C THR A 550 3.27 36.53 27.89
N VAL A 551 3.09 36.08 26.64
CA VAL A 551 2.91 36.95 25.48
C VAL A 551 1.58 37.70 25.55
N ALA A 552 0.47 37.04 25.92
CA ALA A 552 -0.82 37.68 26.10
C ALA A 552 -0.78 38.77 27.20
N ARG A 553 -0.13 38.50 28.35
CA ARG A 553 0.08 39.52 29.41
C ARG A 553 0.95 40.70 28.97
N ARG A 554 1.87 40.51 28.00
CA ARG A 554 2.69 41.58 27.42
C ARG A 554 2.01 42.38 26.30
N ILE A 555 0.82 41.98 25.88
CA ILE A 555 0.02 42.68 24.84
C ILE A 555 -1.18 43.41 25.48
N SER A 556 -1.62 42.98 26.67
CA SER A 556 -2.65 43.66 27.48
C SER A 556 -2.09 44.66 28.50
N MET A 557 -0.80 45.04 28.39
CA MET A 557 -0.18 46.21 29.02
C MET A 557 0.43 47.08 27.93
#